data_AF-A0A953CMH0-F1
#
_entry.id   AF-A0A953CMH0-F1
#
_cell.length_a   1.000
_cell.length_b   1.000
_cell.length_c   1.000
_cell.angle_alpha   90.00
_cell.angle_beta   90.00
_cell.angle_gamma   90.00
#
_symmetry.space_group_name_H-M   'P 1'
#
loop_
_entity.id
_entity.type
_entity.pdbx_description
1 polymer ?
#
loop_
_entity_poly.entity_id
_entity_poly.type
_entity_poly.pdbx_seq_one_letter_code
_entity_poly.pdbx_strand_id
1 'polypeptide(L)'
;MSHQALGPACLSIDYETELQRIAAWMPQVLTQKLRRRGLVVAISGGIDSSVCAALAVHALGPKRVFGLLMPERDSSGTSTARGRLLAQHLGIEHTVHDIAPALEALGCYTQRDEAIRRVVPAYGEGWKNKIVIAGGVDGGINYFKLVVRSPDGEQQSVRLPLREYLQIVAATNFKQRVRKTLDYFHADRLNYAVVGTPNRLEYDQGFFVKNGDGAADIKPIAHLYKTQVYAMARHMALPDEICNAVPTTDTYSLPQGQDEFYFALPYAQMDLALWALNHQRSADELATALGITAAQAARVFDDIRAKRRATEYLAGAAELMPDA
;
A
#
# COMPACT_ATOMS: atom_id res chain seq x y z
N MET A 1 -36.05 2.49 5.86
CA MET A 1 -34.81 1.87 6.37
C MET A 1 -34.21 2.86 7.34
N SER A 2 -33.85 2.42 8.55
CA SER A 2 -33.18 3.29 9.53
C SER A 2 -31.94 3.92 8.88
N HIS A 3 -31.95 5.23 8.68
CA HIS A 3 -30.76 5.96 8.22
C HIS A 3 -29.76 5.99 9.37
N GLN A 4 -28.93 4.95 9.47
CA GLN A 4 -27.82 4.93 10.41
C GLN A 4 -26.97 6.18 10.19
N ALA A 5 -26.68 6.91 11.26
CA ALA A 5 -25.79 8.06 11.22
C ALA A 5 -24.42 7.61 10.68
N LEU A 6 -23.85 8.39 9.77
CA LEU A 6 -22.55 8.08 9.19
C LEU A 6 -21.47 8.16 10.29
N GLY A 7 -20.71 7.08 10.45
CA GLY A 7 -19.63 7.00 11.44
C GLY A 7 -18.90 5.66 11.39
N PRO A 8 -17.96 5.39 12.33
CA PRO A 8 -17.16 4.18 12.33
C PRO A 8 -17.97 2.88 12.31
N ALA A 9 -19.16 2.88 12.91
CA ALA A 9 -20.06 1.72 12.92
C ALA A 9 -20.54 1.29 11.53
N CYS A 10 -20.50 2.17 10.52
CA CYS A 10 -20.81 1.83 9.13
C CYS A 10 -19.77 0.89 8.51
N LEU A 11 -18.56 0.85 9.07
CA LEU A 11 -17.45 -0.01 8.63
C LEU A 11 -17.40 -1.34 9.41
N SER A 12 -18.27 -1.54 10.40
CA SER A 12 -18.29 -2.75 11.20
C SER A 12 -18.71 -3.97 10.37
N ILE A 13 -17.98 -5.06 10.54
CA ILE A 13 -18.27 -6.37 9.95
C ILE A 13 -18.13 -7.45 11.03
N ASP A 14 -18.71 -8.63 10.78
CA ASP A 14 -18.39 -9.82 11.55
C ASP A 14 -17.06 -10.41 11.05
N TYR A 15 -16.00 -10.20 11.84
CA TYR A 15 -14.65 -10.62 11.49
C TYR A 15 -14.47 -12.13 11.44
N GLU A 16 -15.23 -12.90 12.24
CA GLU A 16 -15.14 -14.36 12.21
C GLU A 16 -15.80 -14.88 10.93
N THR A 17 -17.01 -14.40 10.63
CA THR A 17 -17.70 -14.75 9.39
C THR A 17 -16.86 -14.36 8.15
N GLU A 18 -16.23 -13.19 8.17
CA GLU A 18 -15.39 -12.73 7.07
C GLU A 18 -14.09 -13.54 6.94
N LEU A 19 -13.45 -13.89 8.05
CA LEU A 19 -12.29 -14.79 8.09
C LEU A 19 -12.63 -16.13 7.43
N GLN A 20 -13.74 -16.75 7.83
CA GLN A 20 -14.19 -18.02 7.25
C GLN A 20 -14.50 -17.89 5.75
N ARG A 21 -15.09 -16.77 5.33
CA ARG A 21 -15.37 -16.50 3.91
C ARG A 21 -14.09 -16.43 3.08
N ILE A 22 -13.09 -15.70 3.54
CA ILE A 22 -11.78 -15.60 2.86
C ILE A 22 -11.08 -16.96 2.86
N ALA A 23 -11.12 -17.67 4.00
CA ALA A 23 -10.48 -18.98 4.17
C ALA A 23 -11.07 -20.07 3.26
N ALA A 24 -12.38 -20.03 3.02
CA ALA A 24 -13.04 -20.91 2.06
C ALA A 24 -12.71 -20.55 0.60
N TRP A 25 -12.59 -19.25 0.30
CA TRP A 25 -12.36 -18.74 -1.06
C TRP A 25 -10.95 -19.04 -1.57
N MET A 26 -9.90 -18.88 -0.76
CA MET A 26 -8.50 -19.07 -1.20
C MET A 26 -8.23 -20.46 -1.82
N PRO A 27 -8.51 -21.60 -1.15
CA PRO A 27 -8.24 -22.92 -1.73
C PRO A 27 -9.09 -23.18 -2.98
N GLN A 28 -10.32 -22.66 -3.06
CA GLN A 28 -11.16 -22.76 -4.25
C GLN A 28 -10.51 -22.06 -5.45
N VAL A 29 -10.05 -20.82 -5.29
CA VAL A 29 -9.38 -20.09 -6.37
C VAL A 29 -8.08 -20.77 -6.80
N LEU A 30 -7.28 -21.25 -5.85
CA LEU A 30 -6.04 -21.96 -6.15
C LEU A 30 -6.27 -23.24 -6.95
N THR A 31 -7.30 -24.01 -6.63
CA THR A 31 -7.57 -25.29 -7.29
C THR A 31 -8.32 -25.14 -8.61
N GLN A 32 -9.38 -24.33 -8.63
CA GLN A 32 -10.31 -24.25 -9.75
C GLN A 32 -9.88 -23.27 -10.85
N LYS A 33 -9.19 -22.18 -10.48
CA LYS A 33 -8.80 -21.12 -11.43
C LYS A 33 -7.31 -21.11 -11.71
N LEU A 34 -6.48 -21.07 -10.66
CA LEU A 34 -5.05 -20.82 -10.81
C LEU A 34 -4.21 -22.10 -10.98
N ARG A 35 -4.74 -23.25 -10.53
CA ARG A 35 -4.05 -24.55 -10.51
C ARG A 35 -2.69 -24.49 -9.79
N ARG A 36 -2.64 -23.79 -8.65
CA ARG A 36 -1.44 -23.59 -7.83
C ARG A 36 -1.52 -24.33 -6.50
N ARG A 37 -0.36 -24.71 -5.97
CA ARG A 37 -0.23 -25.57 -4.79
C ARG A 37 -0.15 -24.81 -3.48
N GLY A 38 0.12 -23.52 -3.49
CA GLY A 38 0.30 -22.69 -2.29
C GLY A 38 0.40 -21.21 -2.64
N LEU A 39 0.84 -20.41 -1.67
CA LEU A 39 0.91 -18.95 -1.77
C LEU A 39 2.30 -18.42 -1.42
N VAL A 40 2.76 -17.45 -2.21
CA VAL A 40 3.90 -16.58 -1.89
C VAL A 40 3.38 -15.24 -1.40
N VAL A 41 3.93 -14.74 -0.30
CA VAL A 41 3.56 -13.44 0.28
C VAL A 41 4.82 -12.61 0.53
N ALA A 42 4.88 -11.43 -0.09
CA ALA A 42 5.85 -10.40 0.28
C ALA A 42 5.49 -9.80 1.63
N ILE A 43 6.35 -9.98 2.63
CA ILE A 43 6.17 -9.49 4.00
C ILE A 43 7.00 -8.23 4.19
N SER A 44 6.32 -7.08 4.19
CA SER A 44 6.95 -5.76 4.35
C SER A 44 7.15 -5.36 5.82
N GLY A 45 6.53 -6.07 6.76
CA GLY A 45 6.36 -5.59 8.14
C GLY A 45 5.21 -4.58 8.30
N GLY A 46 4.48 -4.27 7.24
CA GLY A 46 3.21 -3.54 7.32
C GLY A 46 2.05 -4.43 7.75
N ILE A 47 0.97 -3.81 8.20
CA ILE A 47 -0.26 -4.50 8.63
C ILE A 47 -0.90 -5.31 7.50
N ASP A 48 -0.92 -4.80 6.27
CA ASP A 48 -1.67 -5.41 5.16
C ASP A 48 -1.04 -6.74 4.73
N SER A 49 0.28 -6.76 4.52
CA SER A 49 1.00 -8.00 4.24
C SER A 49 0.92 -8.99 5.40
N SER A 50 0.83 -8.49 6.64
CA SER A 50 0.75 -9.34 7.83
C SER A 50 -0.59 -10.08 7.90
N VAL A 51 -1.68 -9.36 7.67
CA VAL A 51 -3.03 -9.95 7.60
C VAL A 51 -3.14 -10.89 6.40
N CYS A 52 -2.61 -10.53 5.23
CA CYS A 52 -2.59 -11.44 4.08
C CYS A 52 -1.85 -12.75 4.36
N ALA A 53 -0.68 -12.70 5.00
CA ALA A 53 0.06 -13.90 5.39
C ALA A 53 -0.72 -14.74 6.41
N ALA A 54 -1.31 -14.11 7.41
CA ALA A 54 -2.12 -14.79 8.42
C ALA A 54 -3.35 -15.47 7.81
N LEU A 55 -4.08 -14.78 6.93
CA LEU A 55 -5.23 -15.32 6.20
C LEU A 55 -4.83 -16.52 5.33
N ALA A 56 -3.68 -16.42 4.64
CA ALA A 56 -3.15 -17.53 3.83
C ALA A 56 -2.82 -18.76 4.69
N VAL A 57 -2.21 -18.56 5.86
CA VAL A 57 -1.88 -19.65 6.80
C VAL A 57 -3.14 -20.26 7.39
N HIS A 58 -4.12 -19.45 7.78
CA HIS A 58 -5.40 -19.94 8.27
C HIS A 58 -6.12 -20.79 7.20
N ALA A 59 -6.08 -20.36 5.93
CA ALA A 59 -6.76 -21.05 4.84
C ALA A 59 -6.07 -22.34 4.36
N LEU A 60 -4.73 -22.39 4.36
CA LEU A 60 -3.96 -23.45 3.68
C LEU A 60 -3.02 -24.23 4.59
N GLY A 61 -2.78 -23.74 5.81
CA GLY A 61 -1.74 -24.20 6.71
C GLY A 61 -0.35 -23.63 6.34
N PRO A 62 0.58 -23.57 7.31
CA PRO A 62 1.86 -22.87 7.14
C PRO A 62 2.79 -23.50 6.09
N LYS A 63 2.69 -24.81 5.87
CA LYS A 63 3.51 -25.55 4.89
C LYS A 63 3.22 -25.18 3.43
N ARG A 64 2.13 -24.45 3.17
CA ARG A 64 1.71 -24.03 1.82
C ARG A 64 1.82 -22.52 1.63
N VAL A 65 2.51 -21.83 2.54
CA VAL A 65 2.73 -20.39 2.52
C VAL A 65 4.23 -20.13 2.62
N PHE A 66 4.75 -19.33 1.70
CA PHE A 66 6.16 -18.96 1.65
C PHE A 66 6.31 -17.44 1.77
N GLY A 67 7.04 -16.98 2.78
CA GLY A 67 7.28 -15.57 3.06
C GLY A 67 8.53 -15.01 2.38
N LEU A 68 8.44 -13.80 1.85
CA LEU A 68 9.57 -13.05 1.29
C LEU A 68 9.77 -11.72 1.98
N LEU A 69 10.94 -11.50 2.56
CA LEU A 69 11.34 -10.19 3.04
C LEU A 69 12.40 -9.61 2.10
N MET A 70 12.16 -8.40 1.60
CA MET A 70 12.97 -7.79 0.55
C MET A 70 13.41 -6.37 0.93
N PRO A 71 14.29 -6.23 1.94
CA PRO A 71 14.83 -4.94 2.34
C PRO A 71 15.74 -4.35 1.26
N GLU A 72 15.89 -3.03 1.31
CA GLU A 72 16.86 -2.26 0.53
C GLU A 72 17.39 -1.07 1.34
N ARG A 73 18.22 -0.22 0.73
CA ARG A 73 18.96 0.86 1.43
C ARG A 73 18.11 1.77 2.30
N ASP A 74 16.92 2.15 1.82
CA ASP A 74 16.04 3.06 2.56
C ASP A 74 15.05 2.32 3.47
N SER A 75 15.03 0.99 3.47
CA SER A 75 14.09 0.19 4.26
C SER A 75 14.42 0.29 5.75
N SER A 76 13.40 0.45 6.59
CA SER A 76 13.62 0.51 8.03
C SER A 76 14.07 -0.85 8.60
N GLY A 77 15.09 -0.84 9.48
CA GLY A 77 15.52 -2.06 10.20
C GLY A 77 14.39 -2.68 11.03
N THR A 78 13.48 -1.84 11.53
CA THR A 78 12.27 -2.25 12.26
C THR A 78 11.27 -2.99 11.38
N SER A 79 11.10 -2.62 10.11
CA SER A 79 10.22 -3.30 9.15
C SER A 79 10.65 -4.76 8.97
N THR A 80 11.95 -4.99 8.76
CA THR A 80 12.51 -6.33 8.56
C THR A 80 12.39 -7.19 9.82
N ALA A 81 12.70 -6.63 10.99
CA ALA A 81 12.57 -7.34 12.27
C ALA A 81 11.12 -7.79 12.52
N ARG A 82 10.16 -6.90 12.28
CA ARG A 82 8.73 -7.21 12.42
C ARG A 82 8.25 -8.25 11.39
N GLY A 83 8.75 -8.20 10.16
CA GLY A 83 8.44 -9.23 9.16
C GLY A 83 8.94 -10.62 9.57
N ARG A 84 10.14 -10.71 10.19
CA ARG A 84 10.67 -11.98 10.72
C ARG A 84 9.85 -12.46 11.91
N LEU A 85 9.48 -11.56 12.82
CA LEU A 85 8.58 -11.85 13.95
C LEU A 85 7.27 -12.47 13.45
N LEU A 86 6.64 -11.87 12.45
CA LEU A 86 5.43 -12.41 11.84
C LEU A 86 5.65 -13.82 11.28
N ALA A 87 6.69 -14.01 10.47
CA ALA A 87 6.94 -15.31 9.83
C ALA A 87 7.17 -16.42 10.86
N GLN A 88 7.87 -16.11 11.96
CA GLN A 88 8.07 -17.01 13.09
C GLN A 88 6.75 -17.28 13.83
N HIS A 89 5.97 -16.24 14.14
CA HIS A 89 4.67 -16.36 14.79
C HIS A 89 3.70 -17.25 13.99
N LEU A 90 3.70 -17.12 12.66
CA LEU A 90 2.86 -17.93 11.76
C LEU A 90 3.44 -19.32 11.44
N GLY A 91 4.69 -19.60 11.82
CA GLY A 91 5.36 -20.86 11.54
C GLY A 91 5.61 -21.15 10.05
N ILE A 92 5.77 -20.11 9.22
CA ILE A 92 5.97 -20.25 7.77
C ILE A 92 7.46 -20.27 7.39
N GLU A 93 7.77 -21.00 6.32
CA GLU A 93 9.08 -20.89 5.67
C GLU A 93 9.20 -19.49 5.05
N HIS A 94 10.36 -18.86 5.23
CA HIS A 94 10.63 -17.54 4.67
C HIS A 94 12.10 -17.37 4.30
N THR A 95 12.36 -16.44 3.37
CA THR A 95 13.72 -15.98 3.08
C THR A 95 13.81 -14.46 3.11
N VAL A 96 15.03 -13.96 3.29
CA VAL A 96 15.35 -12.54 3.22
C VAL A 96 16.31 -12.32 2.07
N HIS A 97 15.93 -11.43 1.16
CA HIS A 97 16.70 -11.12 -0.04
C HIS A 97 16.93 -9.60 -0.10
N ASP A 98 18.16 -9.17 0.12
CA ASP A 98 18.52 -7.75 -0.06
C ASP A 98 18.47 -7.40 -1.55
N ILE A 99 17.56 -6.50 -1.92
CA ILE A 99 17.37 -6.06 -3.31
C ILE A 99 18.18 -4.82 -3.65
N ALA A 100 18.90 -4.22 -2.69
CA ALA A 100 19.70 -3.02 -2.93
C ALA A 100 20.69 -3.16 -4.10
N PRO A 101 21.40 -4.28 -4.29
CA PRO A 101 22.31 -4.45 -5.44
C PRO A 101 21.59 -4.40 -6.79
N ALA A 102 20.41 -5.02 -6.89
CA ALA A 102 19.61 -5.00 -8.11
C ALA A 102 19.09 -3.59 -8.41
N LEU A 103 18.66 -2.85 -7.38
CA LEU A 103 18.21 -1.47 -7.51
C LEU A 103 19.35 -0.53 -7.92
N GLU A 104 20.55 -0.71 -7.36
CA GLU A 104 21.75 0.03 -7.78
C GLU A 104 22.07 -0.23 -9.24
N ALA A 105 22.08 -1.49 -9.67
CA ALA A 105 22.34 -1.86 -11.06
C ALA A 105 21.33 -1.27 -12.06
N LEU A 106 20.06 -1.10 -11.64
CA LEU A 106 19.02 -0.43 -12.42
C LEU A 106 19.11 1.11 -12.38
N GLY A 107 20.04 1.67 -11.60
CA GLY A 107 20.19 3.11 -11.42
C GLY A 107 19.09 3.75 -10.57
N CYS A 108 18.39 2.99 -9.73
CA CYS A 108 17.30 3.50 -8.88
C CYS A 108 17.75 4.71 -8.04
N TYR A 109 18.87 4.58 -7.33
CA TYR A 109 19.38 5.63 -6.45
C TYR A 109 19.97 6.80 -7.25
N THR A 110 20.76 6.50 -8.29
CA THR A 110 21.38 7.51 -9.16
C THR A 110 20.33 8.41 -9.82
N GLN A 111 19.31 7.82 -10.46
CA GLN A 111 18.26 8.56 -11.15
C GLN A 111 17.44 9.44 -10.20
N ARG A 112 17.15 8.93 -8.99
CA ARG A 112 16.47 9.69 -7.93
C ARG A 112 17.32 10.88 -7.51
N ASP A 113 18.58 10.64 -7.15
CA ASP A 113 19.46 11.65 -6.58
C ASP A 113 19.82 12.74 -7.60
N GLU A 114 19.97 12.40 -8.88
CA GLU A 114 20.11 13.37 -9.96
C GLU A 114 18.91 14.32 -10.07
N ALA A 115 17.69 13.80 -9.98
CA ALA A 115 16.48 14.61 -10.00
C ALA A 115 16.36 15.51 -8.76
N ILE A 116 16.72 15.00 -7.59
CA ILE A 116 16.77 15.78 -6.36
C ILE A 116 17.83 16.90 -6.46
N ARG A 117 19.03 16.62 -6.97
CA ARG A 117 20.10 17.62 -7.07
C ARG A 117 19.75 18.80 -7.98
N ARG A 118 18.86 18.61 -8.96
CA ARG A 118 18.38 19.73 -9.79
C ARG A 118 17.53 20.75 -9.03
N VAL A 119 16.88 20.34 -7.94
CA VAL A 119 16.09 21.24 -7.07
C VAL A 119 16.80 21.59 -5.76
N VAL A 120 17.69 20.72 -5.29
CA VAL A 120 18.53 20.94 -4.10
C VAL A 120 19.98 20.56 -4.45
N PRO A 121 20.79 21.49 -5.02
CA PRO A 121 22.14 21.18 -5.50
C PRO A 121 23.10 20.59 -4.45
N ALA A 122 22.88 20.90 -3.17
CA ALA A 122 23.67 20.37 -2.05
C ALA A 122 23.34 18.91 -1.66
N TYR A 123 22.29 18.32 -2.25
CA TYR A 123 21.86 16.97 -1.89
C TYR A 123 22.92 15.92 -2.26
N GLY A 124 23.35 15.15 -1.27
CA GLY A 124 24.46 14.20 -1.41
C GLY A 124 24.34 13.00 -0.47
N GLU A 125 25.47 12.38 -0.20
CA GLU A 125 25.56 11.21 0.69
C GLU A 125 25.02 11.52 2.10
N GLY A 126 24.33 10.57 2.70
CA GLY A 126 23.74 10.70 4.05
C GLY A 126 22.46 11.55 4.13
N TRP A 127 22.09 12.25 3.07
CA TRP A 127 20.82 12.98 3.02
C TRP A 127 19.64 12.02 2.97
N LYS A 128 18.52 12.45 3.55
CA LYS A 128 17.25 11.75 3.48
C LYS A 128 16.22 12.57 2.74
N ASN A 129 15.23 11.94 2.13
CA ASN A 129 14.18 12.63 1.39
C ASN A 129 12.81 11.97 1.56
N LYS A 130 11.76 12.74 1.23
CA LYS A 130 10.40 12.25 0.90
C LYS A 130 9.69 13.26 0.01
N ILE A 131 8.69 12.81 -0.75
CA ILE A 131 7.78 13.70 -1.48
C ILE A 131 6.49 13.87 -0.67
N VAL A 132 5.97 15.09 -0.55
CA VAL A 132 4.66 15.33 0.07
C VAL A 132 3.75 16.09 -0.89
N ILE A 133 2.43 15.90 -0.75
CA ILE A 133 1.43 16.69 -1.46
C ILE A 133 1.04 17.91 -0.61
N ALA A 134 0.94 19.05 -1.26
CA ALA A 134 0.38 20.29 -0.71
C ALA A 134 -0.68 20.84 -1.67
N GLY A 135 -1.60 21.67 -1.17
CA GLY A 135 -2.73 22.20 -1.94
C GLY A 135 -4.09 21.81 -1.33
N GLY A 136 -4.20 20.55 -0.88
CA GLY A 136 -5.12 20.08 0.15
C GLY A 136 -6.62 20.32 -0.07
N VAL A 137 -7.38 20.05 0.99
CA VAL A 137 -8.84 20.24 1.07
C VAL A 137 -9.24 21.73 1.09
N ASP A 138 -8.27 22.65 1.03
CA ASP A 138 -8.48 24.10 1.08
C ASP A 138 -8.68 24.74 -0.30
N GLY A 139 -8.61 23.95 -1.38
CA GLY A 139 -9.07 24.35 -2.72
C GLY A 139 -7.98 24.87 -3.64
N GLY A 140 -6.71 24.68 -3.28
CA GLY A 140 -5.59 24.89 -4.19
C GLY A 140 -5.42 23.73 -5.18
N ILE A 141 -4.77 23.98 -6.32
CA ILE A 141 -4.32 22.91 -7.22
C ILE A 141 -3.29 22.06 -6.48
N ASN A 142 -3.52 20.75 -6.40
CA ASN A 142 -2.60 19.82 -5.75
C ASN A 142 -1.22 19.88 -6.38
N TYR A 143 -0.20 19.85 -5.52
CA TYR A 143 1.14 20.08 -5.95
C TYR A 143 2.20 19.43 -5.06
N PHE A 144 3.28 18.95 -5.66
CA PHE A 144 4.30 18.21 -4.94
C PHE A 144 5.38 19.14 -4.34
N LYS A 145 5.81 18.79 -3.13
CA LYS A 145 7.01 19.32 -2.50
C LYS A 145 7.98 18.17 -2.23
N LEU A 146 9.26 18.46 -2.35
CA LEU A 146 10.32 17.60 -1.87
C LEU A 146 10.73 18.07 -0.48
N VAL A 147 10.75 17.16 0.49
CA VAL A 147 11.34 17.39 1.80
C VAL A 147 12.66 16.65 1.84
N VAL A 148 13.74 17.35 2.18
CA VAL A 148 15.06 16.74 2.36
C VAL A 148 15.61 17.08 3.74
N ARG A 149 16.41 16.17 4.30
CA ARG A 149 17.11 16.36 5.56
C ARG A 149 18.59 16.08 5.37
N SER A 150 19.44 17.02 5.74
CA SER A 150 20.90 16.87 5.70
C SER A 150 21.39 15.88 6.78
N PRO A 151 22.64 15.39 6.68
CA PRO A 151 23.27 14.58 7.73
C PRO A 151 23.30 15.29 9.09
N ASP A 152 23.43 16.63 9.09
CA ASP A 152 23.44 17.46 10.30
C ASP A 152 22.05 17.66 10.91
N GLY A 153 21.01 17.12 10.27
CA GLY A 153 19.64 17.13 10.76
C GLY A 153 18.79 18.31 10.28
N GLU A 154 19.36 19.26 9.54
CA GLU A 154 18.61 20.38 8.97
C GLU A 154 17.62 19.89 7.91
N GLN A 155 16.36 20.32 8.03
CA GLN A 155 15.30 19.95 7.12
C GLN A 155 14.84 21.15 6.31
N GLN A 156 14.68 20.97 5.01
CA GLN A 156 14.10 21.96 4.11
C GLN A 156 13.03 21.34 3.23
N SER A 157 12.10 22.17 2.77
CA SER A 157 11.05 21.76 1.84
C SER A 157 11.04 22.70 0.64
N VAL A 158 11.13 22.13 -0.55
CA VAL A 158 11.15 22.87 -1.82
C VAL A 158 10.00 22.42 -2.70
N ARG A 159 9.49 23.36 -3.52
CA ARG A 159 8.52 23.03 -4.56
C ARG A 159 9.18 22.07 -5.55
N LEU A 160 8.50 20.96 -5.88
CA LEU A 160 9.01 19.98 -6.83
C LEU A 160 8.35 20.18 -8.19
N PRO A 161 9.11 20.58 -9.25
CA PRO A 161 8.59 20.66 -10.60
C PRO A 161 8.21 19.27 -11.12
N LEU A 162 7.30 19.23 -12.10
CA LEU A 162 6.73 17.98 -12.60
C LEU A 162 7.78 17.02 -13.16
N ARG A 163 8.79 17.53 -13.88
CA ARG A 163 9.86 16.70 -14.47
C ARG A 163 10.62 15.93 -13.39
N GLU A 164 11.08 16.61 -12.35
CA GLU A 164 11.82 16.01 -11.24
C GLU A 164 10.94 15.08 -10.42
N TYR A 165 9.69 15.46 -10.16
CA TYR A 165 8.71 14.58 -9.53
C TYR A 165 8.55 13.26 -10.27
N LEU A 166 8.30 13.30 -11.58
CA LEU A 166 8.11 12.10 -12.39
C LEU A 166 9.35 11.21 -12.42
N GLN A 167 10.56 11.79 -12.50
CA GLN A 167 11.80 11.01 -12.47
C GLN A 167 12.03 10.35 -11.11
N ILE A 168 11.80 11.05 -10.00
CA ILE A 168 11.91 10.48 -8.65
C ILE A 168 10.93 9.31 -8.49
N VAL A 169 9.67 9.51 -8.86
CA VAL A 169 8.63 8.47 -8.77
C VAL A 169 8.97 7.27 -9.65
N ALA A 170 9.42 7.50 -10.88
CA ALA A 170 9.84 6.44 -11.79
C ALA A 170 11.00 5.62 -11.20
N ALA A 171 11.98 6.28 -10.59
CA ALA A 171 13.11 5.63 -9.94
C ALA A 171 12.67 4.83 -8.70
N THR A 172 11.80 5.38 -7.84
CA THR A 172 11.29 4.66 -6.66
C THR A 172 10.43 3.45 -7.04
N ASN A 173 9.75 3.49 -8.19
CA ASN A 173 8.95 2.37 -8.68
C ASN A 173 9.77 1.12 -9.00
N PHE A 174 11.09 1.24 -9.22
CA PHE A 174 11.96 0.06 -9.34
C PHE A 174 11.89 -0.82 -8.08
N LYS A 175 11.79 -0.22 -6.89
CA LYS A 175 11.68 -0.96 -5.62
C LYS A 175 10.54 -1.96 -5.66
N GLN A 176 9.34 -1.51 -6.04
CA GLN A 176 8.16 -2.38 -6.07
C GLN A 176 8.21 -3.41 -7.20
N ARG A 177 8.80 -3.06 -8.35
CA ARG A 177 8.91 -3.98 -9.50
C ARG A 177 9.95 -5.07 -9.28
N VAL A 178 11.11 -4.75 -8.70
CA VAL A 178 12.14 -5.75 -8.35
C VAL A 178 11.62 -6.73 -7.31
N ARG A 179 10.90 -6.24 -6.28
CA ARG A 179 10.21 -7.11 -5.32
C ARG A 179 9.28 -8.09 -6.04
N LYS A 180 8.54 -7.59 -7.03
CA LYS A 180 7.61 -8.42 -7.79
C LYS A 180 8.27 -9.46 -8.68
N THR A 181 9.44 -9.15 -9.23
CA THR A 181 10.26 -10.14 -9.93
C THR A 181 10.61 -11.32 -9.03
N LEU A 182 10.99 -11.05 -7.77
CA LEU A 182 11.32 -12.10 -6.80
C LEU A 182 10.08 -12.87 -6.32
N ASP A 183 8.95 -12.20 -6.10
CA ASP A 183 7.67 -12.87 -5.78
C ASP A 183 7.36 -13.96 -6.81
N TYR A 184 7.38 -13.60 -8.10
CA TYR A 184 7.03 -14.52 -9.18
C TYR A 184 8.10 -15.58 -9.42
N PHE A 185 9.40 -15.27 -9.24
CA PHE A 185 10.45 -16.29 -9.25
C PHE A 185 10.16 -17.41 -8.22
N HIS A 186 9.81 -17.03 -7.00
CA HIS A 186 9.47 -18.01 -5.95
C HIS A 186 8.15 -18.72 -6.23
N ALA A 187 7.15 -18.02 -6.77
CA ALA A 187 5.87 -18.62 -7.15
C ALA A 187 6.04 -19.69 -8.23
N ASP A 188 6.80 -19.39 -9.28
CA ASP A 188 7.10 -20.34 -10.35
C ASP A 188 7.88 -21.55 -9.83
N ARG A 189 8.95 -21.31 -9.06
CA ARG A 189 9.79 -22.36 -8.47
C ARG A 189 9.00 -23.33 -7.58
N LEU A 190 8.02 -22.81 -6.84
CA LEU A 190 7.21 -23.59 -5.89
C LEU A 190 5.90 -24.11 -6.49
N ASN A 191 5.56 -23.70 -7.72
CA ASN A 191 4.22 -23.85 -8.31
C ASN A 191 3.12 -23.26 -7.41
N TYR A 192 3.36 -22.07 -6.87
CA TYR A 192 2.49 -21.29 -5.99
C TYR A 192 1.88 -20.09 -6.74
N ALA A 193 0.90 -19.43 -6.12
CA ALA A 193 0.35 -18.16 -6.59
C ALA A 193 0.86 -17.00 -5.73
N VAL A 194 0.92 -15.80 -6.28
CA VAL A 194 1.37 -14.60 -5.58
C VAL A 194 0.19 -13.87 -4.94
N VAL A 195 0.32 -13.55 -3.65
CA VAL A 195 -0.65 -12.74 -2.90
C VAL A 195 -0.31 -11.25 -3.01
N GLY A 196 -1.28 -10.45 -3.45
CA GLY A 196 -1.23 -9.00 -3.38
C GLY A 196 -1.86 -8.50 -2.09
N THR A 197 -1.30 -7.42 -1.56
CA THR A 197 -1.67 -6.89 -0.24
C THR A 197 -2.34 -5.50 -0.23
N PRO A 198 -2.83 -4.91 -1.34
CA PRO A 198 -3.51 -3.62 -1.23
C PRO A 198 -4.87 -3.79 -0.56
N ASN A 199 -5.17 -2.94 0.42
CA ASN A 199 -6.51 -2.84 1.01
C ASN A 199 -7.47 -2.01 0.12
N ARG A 200 -8.72 -1.85 0.53
CA ARG A 200 -9.76 -1.15 -0.25
C ARG A 200 -9.37 0.27 -0.60
N LEU A 201 -8.81 1.05 0.33
CA LEU A 201 -8.41 2.44 0.04
C LEU A 201 -7.39 2.49 -1.10
N GLU A 202 -6.41 1.60 -1.02
CA GLU A 202 -5.27 1.55 -1.93
C GLU A 202 -5.68 1.02 -3.29
N TYR A 203 -6.42 -0.09 -3.32
CA TYR A 203 -6.87 -0.72 -4.55
C TYR A 203 -7.87 0.16 -5.31
N ASP A 204 -8.83 0.76 -4.62
CA ASP A 204 -9.90 1.58 -5.22
C ASP A 204 -9.36 2.89 -5.82
N GLN A 205 -8.35 3.50 -5.18
CA GLN A 205 -7.79 4.79 -5.62
C GLN A 205 -6.48 4.65 -6.38
N GLY A 206 -5.98 3.42 -6.63
CA GLY A 206 -4.75 3.18 -7.38
C GLY A 206 -3.46 3.51 -6.64
N PHE A 207 -3.44 3.39 -5.31
CA PHE A 207 -2.23 3.59 -4.51
C PHE A 207 -1.34 2.34 -4.53
N PHE A 208 -0.77 2.04 -5.69
CA PHE A 208 0.17 0.94 -5.92
C PHE A 208 0.92 1.16 -7.23
N VAL A 209 2.02 0.44 -7.44
CA VAL A 209 2.78 0.48 -8.69
C VAL A 209 2.28 -0.60 -9.65
N LYS A 210 1.89 -0.21 -10.87
CA LYS A 210 1.58 -1.16 -11.97
C LYS A 210 2.81 -2.05 -12.24
N ASN A 211 2.57 -3.36 -12.30
CA ASN A 211 3.60 -4.41 -12.38
C ASN A 211 4.57 -4.45 -11.17
N GLY A 212 4.24 -3.76 -10.08
CA GLY A 212 4.93 -3.85 -8.80
C GLY A 212 4.04 -4.53 -7.75
N ASP A 213 3.88 -3.88 -6.61
CA ASP A 213 3.02 -4.29 -5.49
C ASP A 213 1.53 -4.41 -5.87
N GLY A 214 1.10 -3.73 -6.93
CA GLY A 214 -0.25 -3.87 -7.49
C GLY A 214 -0.49 -5.18 -8.25
N ALA A 215 0.55 -5.81 -8.80
CA ALA A 215 0.41 -7.10 -9.48
C ALA A 215 0.19 -8.22 -8.44
N ALA A 216 -0.58 -9.25 -8.78
CA ALA A 216 -0.77 -10.46 -7.98
C ALA A 216 -1.76 -11.39 -8.68
N ASP A 217 -1.77 -12.66 -8.27
CA ASP A 217 -2.76 -13.64 -8.74
C ASP A 217 -4.02 -13.60 -7.87
N ILE A 218 -3.89 -13.29 -6.57
CA ILE A 218 -5.02 -13.05 -5.65
C ILE A 218 -4.79 -11.82 -4.77
N LYS A 219 -5.87 -11.13 -4.38
CA LYS A 219 -5.84 -9.98 -3.46
C LYS A 219 -6.90 -10.13 -2.38
N PRO A 220 -6.63 -10.88 -1.29
CA PRO A 220 -7.66 -11.33 -0.36
C PRO A 220 -8.27 -10.23 0.50
N ILE A 221 -7.64 -9.06 0.59
CA ILE A 221 -8.10 -7.93 1.41
C ILE A 221 -8.45 -6.68 0.60
N ALA A 222 -8.48 -6.76 -0.74
CA ALA A 222 -8.78 -5.61 -1.60
C ALA A 222 -10.19 -5.03 -1.39
N HIS A 223 -11.10 -5.77 -0.74
CA HIS A 223 -12.42 -5.29 -0.35
C HIS A 223 -12.50 -4.78 1.09
N LEU A 224 -11.47 -4.98 1.92
CA LEU A 224 -11.44 -4.54 3.32
C LEU A 224 -10.86 -3.12 3.43
N TYR A 225 -11.54 -2.24 4.16
CA TYR A 225 -11.06 -0.91 4.52
C TYR A 225 -9.85 -1.00 5.46
N LYS A 226 -9.02 0.05 5.56
CA LYS A 226 -7.78 0.00 6.34
C LYS A 226 -8.05 -0.30 7.82
N THR A 227 -9.04 0.35 8.39
CA THR A 227 -9.56 0.13 9.75
C THR A 227 -10.00 -1.33 9.97
N GLN A 228 -10.66 -1.94 8.98
CA GLN A 228 -11.04 -3.36 9.03
C GLN A 228 -9.82 -4.29 8.96
N VAL A 229 -8.77 -3.95 8.19
CA VAL A 229 -7.51 -4.71 8.18
C VAL A 229 -6.85 -4.70 9.57
N TYR A 230 -6.78 -3.55 10.24
CA TYR A 230 -6.27 -3.47 11.61
C TYR A 230 -7.12 -4.28 12.61
N ALA A 231 -8.45 -4.24 12.48
CA ALA A 231 -9.33 -5.01 13.34
C ALA A 231 -9.22 -6.52 13.08
N MET A 232 -9.08 -6.94 11.82
CA MET A 232 -8.82 -8.32 11.43
C MET A 232 -7.50 -8.83 12.01
N ALA A 233 -6.43 -8.03 11.97
CA ALA A 233 -5.15 -8.39 12.59
C ALA A 233 -5.29 -8.71 14.08
N ARG A 234 -6.06 -7.90 14.83
CA ARG A 234 -6.36 -8.14 16.24
C ARG A 234 -7.24 -9.36 16.46
N HIS A 235 -8.27 -9.54 15.62
CA HIS A 235 -9.14 -10.72 15.65
C HIS A 235 -8.36 -12.02 15.47
N MET A 236 -7.36 -12.00 14.58
CA MET A 236 -6.47 -13.13 14.32
C MET A 236 -5.31 -13.26 15.34
N ALA A 237 -5.32 -12.44 16.40
CA ALA A 237 -4.31 -12.43 17.47
C ALA A 237 -2.86 -12.27 16.98
N LEU A 238 -2.64 -11.43 15.95
CA LEU A 238 -1.29 -11.10 15.50
C LEU A 238 -0.54 -10.30 16.58
N PRO A 239 0.82 -10.38 16.61
CA PRO A 239 1.65 -9.66 17.57
C PRO A 239 1.32 -8.17 17.69
N ASP A 240 1.38 -7.63 18.90
CA ASP A 240 1.05 -6.22 19.18
C ASP A 240 1.96 -5.24 18.41
N GLU A 241 3.22 -5.60 18.17
CA GLU A 241 4.16 -4.82 17.37
C GLU A 241 3.71 -4.65 15.91
N ILE A 242 2.86 -5.55 15.43
CA ILE A 242 2.22 -5.49 14.10
C ILE A 242 0.91 -4.71 14.20
N CYS A 243 0.05 -5.08 15.15
CA CYS A 243 -1.29 -4.48 15.32
C CYS A 243 -1.23 -2.98 15.65
N ASN A 244 -0.13 -2.50 16.22
CA ASN A 244 0.08 -1.10 16.58
C ASN A 244 1.10 -0.38 15.68
N ALA A 245 1.56 -1.03 14.61
CA ALA A 245 2.43 -0.40 13.63
C ALA A 245 1.75 0.80 12.98
N VAL A 246 2.45 1.93 12.87
CA VAL A 246 1.96 3.10 12.13
C VAL A 246 2.03 2.80 10.62
N PRO A 247 0.96 3.08 9.83
CA PRO A 247 1.02 2.94 8.39
C PRO A 247 2.14 3.81 7.79
N THR A 248 2.94 3.23 6.92
CA THR A 248 3.97 3.95 6.18
C THR A 248 4.06 3.45 4.75
N THR A 249 4.52 4.31 3.84
CA THR A 249 4.79 3.95 2.45
C THR A 249 6.09 3.16 2.28
N ASP A 250 6.99 3.21 3.27
CA ASP A 250 8.35 2.59 3.27
C ASP A 250 9.07 2.72 1.91
N THR A 251 8.87 3.86 1.25
CA THR A 251 9.33 4.12 -0.13
C THR A 251 10.52 5.08 -0.16
N TYR A 252 10.51 6.07 0.73
CA TYR A 252 11.55 7.10 0.86
C TYR A 252 12.30 6.96 2.19
N SER A 253 13.46 7.59 2.31
CA SER A 253 14.32 7.46 3.50
C SER A 253 13.85 8.26 4.71
N LEU A 254 12.95 9.24 4.54
CA LEU A 254 12.26 9.90 5.65
C LEU A 254 10.93 9.20 5.98
N PRO A 255 10.56 9.09 7.27
CA PRO A 255 9.25 8.61 7.67
C PRO A 255 8.12 9.41 7.01
N GLN A 256 7.09 8.68 6.59
CA GLN A 256 5.97 9.23 5.83
C GLN A 256 4.71 8.41 6.04
N GLY A 257 3.61 9.09 6.39
CA GLY A 257 2.24 8.58 6.30
C GLY A 257 1.70 8.63 4.87
N GLN A 258 0.67 7.82 4.60
CA GLN A 258 0.04 7.77 3.26
C GLN A 258 -0.79 9.02 2.94
N ASP A 259 -1.30 9.70 3.97
CA ASP A 259 -2.00 10.99 3.91
C ASP A 259 -1.07 12.17 3.62
N GLU A 260 0.22 12.07 3.97
CA GLU A 260 1.21 13.09 3.58
C GLU A 260 1.56 13.03 2.08
N PHE A 261 1.37 11.88 1.44
CA PHE A 261 1.86 11.61 0.07
C PHE A 261 0.76 11.38 -0.95
N TYR A 262 -0.39 10.83 -0.56
CA TYR A 262 -1.38 10.37 -1.53
C TYR A 262 -2.81 10.68 -1.11
N PHE A 263 -3.24 10.26 0.09
CA PHE A 263 -4.63 10.45 0.53
C PHE A 263 -4.87 11.86 1.06
N ALA A 264 -6.09 12.38 0.88
CA ALA A 264 -6.44 13.72 1.34
C ALA A 264 -6.74 13.78 2.85
N LEU A 265 -6.94 12.62 3.49
CA LEU A 265 -7.32 12.47 4.90
C LEU A 265 -6.54 11.30 5.53
N PRO A 266 -6.37 11.30 6.86
CA PRO A 266 -5.90 10.13 7.60
C PRO A 266 -6.78 8.90 7.33
N TYR A 267 -6.19 7.70 7.34
CA TYR A 267 -6.84 6.48 6.82
C TYR A 267 -8.22 6.19 7.41
N ALA A 268 -8.46 6.44 8.71
CA ALA A 268 -9.76 6.18 9.33
C ALA A 268 -10.87 7.12 8.81
N GLN A 269 -10.52 8.38 8.55
CA GLN A 269 -11.43 9.35 7.94
C GLN A 269 -11.60 9.06 6.44
N MET A 270 -10.52 8.65 5.78
CA MET A 270 -10.53 8.25 4.37
C MET A 270 -11.41 7.02 4.12
N ASP A 271 -11.38 6.03 5.02
CA ASP A 271 -12.25 4.85 4.98
C ASP A 271 -13.73 5.27 5.03
N LEU A 272 -14.08 6.17 5.96
CA LEU A 272 -15.43 6.67 6.10
C LEU A 272 -15.88 7.47 4.88
N ALA A 273 -15.00 8.32 4.33
CA ALA A 273 -15.27 9.08 3.11
C ALA A 273 -15.47 8.16 1.89
N LEU A 274 -14.61 7.15 1.72
CA LEU A 274 -14.76 6.18 0.63
C LEU A 274 -16.04 5.36 0.78
N TRP A 275 -16.35 4.91 2.00
CA TRP A 275 -17.60 4.21 2.29
C TRP A 275 -18.82 5.06 1.99
N ALA A 276 -18.83 6.33 2.46
CA ALA A 276 -19.91 7.28 2.23
C ALA A 276 -20.15 7.50 0.73
N LEU A 277 -19.08 7.70 -0.05
CA LEU A 277 -19.17 7.86 -1.50
C LEU A 277 -19.75 6.62 -2.18
N ASN A 278 -19.31 5.41 -1.77
CA ASN A 278 -19.79 4.15 -2.34
C ASN A 278 -21.26 3.85 -2.02
N HIS A 279 -21.75 4.37 -0.90
CA HIS A 279 -23.15 4.21 -0.47
C HIS A 279 -24.00 5.46 -0.77
N GLN A 280 -23.54 6.34 -1.66
CA GLN A 280 -24.27 7.51 -2.14
C GLN A 280 -24.74 8.43 -1.00
N ARG A 281 -23.97 8.50 0.09
CA ARG A 281 -24.20 9.44 1.19
C ARG A 281 -23.80 10.84 0.76
N SER A 282 -24.48 11.85 1.28
CA SER A 282 -24.26 13.25 0.91
C SER A 282 -22.95 13.80 1.48
N ALA A 283 -22.45 14.88 0.88
CA ALA A 283 -21.29 15.61 1.40
C ALA A 283 -21.60 16.24 2.77
N ASP A 284 -22.84 16.63 3.03
CA ASP A 284 -23.27 17.19 4.33
C ASP A 284 -23.22 16.14 5.45
N GLU A 285 -23.60 14.90 5.15
CA GLU A 285 -23.48 13.78 6.10
C GLU A 285 -22.02 13.48 6.40
N LEU A 286 -21.15 13.47 5.38
CA LEU A 286 -19.71 13.30 5.59
C LEU A 286 -19.10 14.47 6.36
N ALA A 287 -19.49 15.70 6.04
CA ALA A 287 -19.05 16.91 6.73
C ALA A 287 -19.37 16.86 8.22
N THR A 288 -20.60 16.48 8.55
CA THR A 288 -21.05 16.28 9.94
C THR A 288 -20.23 15.19 10.64
N ALA A 289 -20.03 14.04 9.99
CA ALA A 289 -19.30 12.91 10.57
C ALA A 289 -17.80 13.20 10.80
N LEU A 290 -17.18 14.03 9.96
CA LEU A 290 -15.77 14.38 10.04
C LEU A 290 -15.48 15.70 10.77
N GLY A 291 -16.50 16.48 11.12
CA GLY A 291 -16.32 17.82 11.71
C GLY A 291 -15.67 18.82 10.75
N ILE A 292 -15.96 18.71 9.45
CA ILE A 292 -15.45 19.60 8.39
C ILE A 292 -16.62 20.31 7.70
N THR A 293 -16.32 21.27 6.81
CA THR A 293 -17.38 21.94 6.01
C THR A 293 -17.90 21.05 4.88
N ALA A 294 -19.15 21.27 4.45
CA ALA A 294 -19.74 20.59 3.28
C ALA A 294 -18.87 20.77 2.02
N ALA A 295 -18.28 21.95 1.82
CA ALA A 295 -17.37 22.22 0.71
C ALA A 295 -16.06 21.43 0.80
N GLN A 296 -15.52 21.21 2.00
CA GLN A 296 -14.36 20.33 2.21
C GLN A 296 -14.73 18.86 1.94
N ALA A 297 -15.86 18.38 2.45
CA ALA A 297 -16.34 17.03 2.19
C ALA A 297 -16.59 16.75 0.71
N ALA A 298 -17.19 17.70 -0.02
CA ALA A 298 -17.37 17.62 -1.46
C ALA A 298 -16.03 17.50 -2.20
N ARG A 299 -15.02 18.29 -1.81
CA ARG A 299 -13.67 18.20 -2.37
C ARG A 299 -13.00 16.85 -2.12
N VAL A 300 -13.22 16.23 -0.95
CA VAL A 300 -12.75 14.86 -0.67
C VAL A 300 -13.40 13.87 -1.63
N PHE A 301 -14.71 13.96 -1.88
CA PHE A 301 -15.37 13.10 -2.87
C PHE A 301 -14.84 13.32 -4.29
N ASP A 302 -14.60 14.56 -4.68
CA ASP A 302 -14.05 14.88 -5.99
C ASP A 302 -12.62 14.37 -6.16
N ASP A 303 -11.79 14.44 -5.12
CA ASP A 303 -10.45 13.86 -5.07
C ASP A 303 -10.49 12.34 -5.25
N ILE A 304 -11.38 11.62 -4.56
CA ILE A 304 -11.56 10.16 -4.74
C ILE A 304 -11.93 9.85 -6.20
N ARG A 305 -12.92 10.56 -6.75
CA ARG A 305 -13.37 10.35 -8.14
C ARG A 305 -12.26 10.66 -9.14
N ALA A 306 -11.49 11.72 -8.91
CA ALA A 306 -10.37 12.10 -9.76
C ALA A 306 -9.27 11.03 -9.75
N LYS A 307 -8.91 10.51 -8.58
CA LYS A 307 -7.95 9.41 -8.44
C LYS A 307 -8.41 8.17 -9.17
N ARG A 308 -9.65 7.71 -8.94
CA ARG A 308 -10.24 6.56 -9.67
C ARG A 308 -10.05 6.68 -11.18
N ARG A 309 -10.44 7.82 -11.77
CA ARG A 309 -10.27 8.06 -13.20
C ARG A 309 -8.81 8.05 -13.63
N ALA A 310 -7.94 8.71 -12.87
CA ALA A 310 -6.52 8.83 -13.21
C ALA A 310 -5.75 7.50 -13.07
N THR A 311 -6.23 6.57 -12.25
CA THR A 311 -5.52 5.33 -11.91
C THR A 311 -6.20 4.06 -12.39
N GLU A 312 -7.35 4.15 -13.06
CA GLU A 312 -8.08 3.00 -13.61
C GLU A 312 -7.18 2.06 -14.43
N TYR A 313 -6.31 2.63 -15.27
CA TYR A 313 -5.37 1.88 -16.10
C TYR A 313 -4.32 1.08 -15.32
N LEU A 314 -4.10 1.37 -14.02
CA LEU A 314 -3.12 0.66 -13.19
C LEU A 314 -3.57 -0.76 -12.88
N ALA A 315 -4.88 -0.99 -12.73
CA ALA A 315 -5.48 -2.30 -12.50
C ALA A 315 -5.99 -2.97 -13.79
N GLY A 316 -6.13 -2.20 -14.88
CA GLY A 316 -6.62 -2.69 -16.16
C GLY A 316 -5.65 -3.64 -16.88
N ALA A 317 -6.23 -4.52 -17.70
CA ALA A 317 -5.48 -5.30 -18.69
C ALA A 317 -4.81 -4.37 -19.72
N ALA A 318 -3.92 -4.94 -20.54
CA ALA A 318 -3.44 -4.21 -21.72
C ALA A 318 -4.60 -4.01 -22.70
N GLU A 319 -4.66 -2.85 -23.33
CA GLU A 319 -5.57 -2.60 -24.45
C GLU A 319 -5.15 -3.49 -25.63
N LEU A 320 -6.06 -4.35 -26.09
CA LEU A 320 -5.84 -5.20 -27.25
C LEU A 320 -6.52 -4.58 -28.47
N MET A 321 -5.87 -4.65 -29.64
CA MET A 321 -6.55 -4.32 -30.88
C MET A 321 -7.73 -5.30 -31.04
N PRO A 322 -8.97 -4.83 -31.29
CA PRO A 322 -10.10 -5.71 -31.51
C PRO A 322 -9.85 -6.62 -32.72
N ASP A 323 -10.37 -7.85 -32.64
CA ASP A 323 -10.43 -8.73 -33.80
C ASP A 323 -11.30 -8.09 -34.91
N ALA A 324 -10.94 -8.35 -36.16
CA ALA A 324 -11.59 -7.77 -37.34
C ALA A 324 -13.03 -8.26 -37.55
#